data_AF-H8XAV2-F1
#
_entry.id   AF-H8XAV2-F1
#
_cell.length_a   1.000
_cell.length_b   1.000
_cell.length_c   1.000
_cell.angle_alpha   90.00
_cell.angle_beta   90.00
_cell.angle_gamma   90.00
#
_symmetry.space_group_name_H-M   'P 1'
#
loop_
_entity.id
_entity.type
_entity.pdbx_description
1 polymer ?
#
loop_
_entity_poly.entity_id
_entity_poly.type
_entity_poly.pdbx_seq_one_letter_code
_entity_poly.pdbx_strand_id
1 'polypeptide(L)'
;MDDQIEKQIQLIKLKRIQELNNRLKETLKRERIPASKACALIIDYVEETPDYLIPYNWKLPIDQNKFAKYNSFKQTRQTQQSSGCCIIM
;
A
#
# COMPACT_ATOMS: atom_id res chain seq x y z
N MET A 1 -27.13 40.62 -25.15
CA MET A 1 -26.05 40.06 -24.32
C MET A 1 -26.32 38.61 -23.96
N ASP A 2 -27.55 38.28 -23.54
CA ASP A 2 -27.91 36.92 -23.12
C ASP A 2 -27.70 35.83 -24.19
N ASP A 3 -28.02 36.09 -25.47
CA ASP A 3 -27.78 35.11 -26.55
C ASP A 3 -26.28 34.80 -26.79
N GLN A 4 -25.40 35.75 -26.51
CA GLN A 4 -23.95 35.51 -26.61
C GLN A 4 -23.46 34.65 -25.46
N ILE A 5 -24.00 34.85 -24.27
CA ILE A 5 -23.70 34.05 -23.08
C ILE A 5 -24.20 32.62 -23.27
N GLU A 6 -25.42 32.44 -23.78
CA GLU A 6 -25.99 31.13 -24.07
C GLU A 6 -25.13 30.35 -25.09
N LYS A 7 -24.70 31.02 -26.18
CA LYS A 7 -23.75 30.42 -27.15
C LYS A 7 -22.42 30.04 -26.51
N GLN A 8 -21.85 30.87 -25.64
CA GLN A 8 -20.61 30.54 -24.93
C GLN A 8 -20.80 29.32 -24.01
N ILE A 9 -21.91 29.24 -23.28
CA ILE A 9 -22.25 28.08 -22.43
C ILE A 9 -22.36 26.80 -23.27
N GLN A 10 -23.01 26.86 -24.43
CA GLN A 10 -23.13 25.72 -25.34
C GLN A 10 -21.76 25.25 -25.85
N LEU A 11 -20.86 26.17 -26.21
CA LEU A 11 -19.49 25.83 -26.61
C LEU A 11 -18.70 25.14 -25.49
N ILE A 12 -18.83 25.62 -24.25
CA ILE A 12 -18.15 25.01 -23.08
C ILE A 12 -18.71 23.59 -22.84
N LYS A 13 -20.03 23.41 -22.91
CA LYS A 13 -20.67 22.10 -22.77
C LYS A 13 -20.16 21.12 -23.84
N LEU A 14 -20.13 21.56 -25.10
CA LEU A 14 -19.62 20.78 -26.23
C LEU A 14 -18.17 20.36 -25.98
N LYS A 15 -17.30 21.30 -25.61
CA LYS A 15 -15.89 21.03 -25.31
C LYS A 15 -15.74 19.96 -24.22
N ARG A 16 -16.47 20.08 -23.11
CA ARG A 16 -16.45 19.10 -22.01
C ARG A 16 -16.89 17.71 -22.46
N ILE A 17 -17.93 17.62 -23.29
CA ILE A 17 -18.41 16.34 -23.84
C ILE A 17 -17.37 15.72 -24.77
N GLN A 18 -16.71 16.53 -25.61
CA GLN A 18 -15.63 16.04 -26.47
C GLN A 18 -14.43 15.54 -25.67
N GLU A 19 -14.02 16.27 -24.65
CA GLU A 19 -12.95 15.85 -23.74
C GLU A 19 -13.29 14.52 -23.05
N LEU A 20 -14.52 14.38 -22.55
CA LEU A 20 -15.00 13.13 -21.94
C LEU A 20 -14.98 11.98 -22.96
N ASN A 21 -15.50 12.21 -24.17
CA ASN A 21 -15.50 11.21 -25.23
C ASN A 21 -14.08 10.77 -25.60
N ASN A 22 -13.11 11.69 -25.63
CA ASN A 22 -11.71 11.35 -25.89
C ASN A 22 -11.14 10.46 -24.78
N ARG A 23 -11.36 10.82 -23.50
CA ARG A 23 -10.94 9.99 -22.35
C ARG A 23 -11.57 8.59 -22.37
N LEU A 24 -12.85 8.49 -22.75
CA LEU A 24 -13.54 7.20 -22.88
C LEU A 24 -12.94 6.36 -24.01
N LYS A 25 -12.65 6.97 -25.16
CA LYS A 25 -11.99 6.29 -26.29
C LYS A 25 -10.60 5.79 -25.91
N GLU A 26 -9.82 6.57 -25.18
CA GLU A 26 -8.51 6.16 -24.66
C GLU A 26 -8.64 4.98 -23.69
N THR A 27 -9.60 5.06 -22.76
CA THR A 27 -9.88 3.98 -21.79
C THR A 27 -10.31 2.69 -22.47
N LEU A 28 -11.09 2.78 -23.56
CA LEU A 28 -11.49 1.62 -24.35
C LEU A 28 -10.33 0.99 -25.12
N LYS A 29 -9.37 1.80 -25.57
CA LYS A 29 -8.16 1.33 -26.29
C LYS A 29 -7.15 0.63 -25.40
N ARG A 30 -7.28 0.72 -24.07
CA ARG A 30 -6.35 0.08 -23.14
C ARG A 30 -6.44 -1.45 -23.28
N GLU A 31 -5.29 -2.10 -23.47
CA GLU A 31 -5.17 -3.55 -23.45
C GLU A 31 -5.53 -4.09 -22.05
N ARG A 32 -6.34 -5.16 -22.01
CA ARG A 32 -6.75 -5.83 -20.78
C ARG A 32 -6.20 -7.26 -20.78
N ILE A 33 -5.74 -7.72 -19.63
CA ILE A 33 -5.43 -9.14 -19.40
C ILE A 33 -6.65 -9.86 -18.82
N PRO A 34 -6.82 -11.17 -19.08
CA PRO A 34 -7.84 -11.97 -18.42
C PRO A 34 -7.67 -11.96 -16.90
N ALA A 35 -8.80 -11.98 -16.17
CA ALA A 35 -8.79 -11.98 -14.71
C ALA A 35 -8.03 -13.19 -14.14
N SER A 36 -8.17 -14.37 -14.74
CA SER A 36 -7.42 -15.57 -14.33
C SER A 36 -5.91 -15.37 -14.38
N LYS A 37 -5.39 -14.73 -15.44
CA LYS A 37 -3.96 -14.42 -15.58
C LYS A 37 -3.52 -13.36 -14.56
N ALA A 38 -4.33 -12.34 -14.32
CA ALA A 38 -4.05 -11.34 -13.29
C ALA A 38 -3.97 -11.97 -11.89
N CYS A 39 -4.90 -12.88 -11.55
CA CYS A 39 -4.89 -13.60 -10.29
C CYS A 39 -3.65 -14.48 -10.14
N ALA A 40 -3.24 -15.20 -11.19
CA ALA A 40 -2.02 -16.01 -11.17
C ALA A 40 -0.79 -15.15 -10.84
N LEU A 41 -0.62 -14.00 -11.53
CA LEU A 41 0.49 -13.08 -11.26
C LEU A 41 0.53 -12.57 -9.81
N ILE A 42 -0.65 -12.36 -9.20
CA ILE A 42 -0.74 -11.93 -7.79
C ILE A 42 -0.31 -13.07 -6.87
N ILE A 43 -0.77 -14.30 -7.14
CA ILE A 43 -0.40 -15.48 -6.35
C ILE A 43 1.12 -15.69 -6.42
N ASP A 44 1.68 -15.72 -7.62
CA ASP A 44 3.12 -15.90 -7.85
C ASP A 44 3.93 -14.85 -7.05
N TYR A 45 3.53 -13.57 -7.12
CA TYR A 45 4.19 -12.50 -6.39
C TYR A 45 4.16 -12.69 -4.86
N VAL A 46 3.01 -13.12 -4.33
CA VAL A 46 2.82 -13.34 -2.88
C VAL A 46 3.57 -14.59 -2.40
N GLU A 47 3.74 -15.59 -3.25
CA GLU A 47 4.52 -16.80 -2.95
C GLU A 47 6.04 -16.56 -3.01
N GLU A 48 6.50 -15.68 -3.90
CA GLU A 48 7.93 -15.35 -4.02
C GLU A 48 8.38 -14.29 -3.00
N THR A 49 7.49 -13.38 -2.61
CA THR A 49 7.84 -12.23 -1.76
C THR A 49 7.58 -12.53 -0.28
N PRO A 50 8.62 -12.54 0.58
CA PRO A 50 8.45 -12.81 2.00
C PRO A 50 7.72 -11.70 2.75
N ASP A 51 6.62 -12.03 3.42
CA ASP A 51 5.95 -11.17 4.40
C ASP A 51 6.09 -11.73 5.83
N TYR A 52 6.99 -11.11 6.59
CA TYR A 52 7.30 -11.48 7.97
C TYR A 52 6.20 -11.19 8.99
N LEU A 53 5.13 -10.49 8.59
CA LEU A 53 3.93 -10.32 9.41
C LEU A 53 3.02 -11.56 9.39
N ILE A 54 3.30 -12.53 8.50
CA ILE A 54 2.60 -13.82 8.39
C ILE A 54 3.58 -14.94 8.78
N PRO A 55 3.76 -15.23 10.09
CA PRO A 55 4.85 -16.07 10.58
C PRO A 55 4.71 -17.55 10.21
N TYR A 56 3.52 -17.97 9.80
CA TYR A 56 3.26 -19.34 9.38
C TYR A 56 4.01 -19.69 8.10
N ASN A 57 4.03 -18.75 7.13
CA ASN A 57 4.71 -18.92 5.85
C ASN A 57 6.15 -18.39 5.91
N TRP A 58 6.36 -17.23 6.55
CA TRP A 58 7.64 -16.53 6.52
C TRP A 58 8.13 -16.20 7.92
N LYS A 59 9.29 -16.72 8.29
CA LYS A 59 9.88 -16.47 9.61
C LYS A 59 11.01 -15.46 9.48
N LEU A 60 10.86 -14.31 10.13
CA LEU A 60 11.96 -13.36 10.26
C LEU A 60 13.00 -13.95 11.21
N PRO A 61 14.29 -14.02 10.82
CA PRO A 61 15.35 -14.44 11.73
C PRO A 61 15.36 -13.59 13.01
N ILE A 62 15.60 -14.23 14.16
CA ILE A 62 15.58 -13.55 15.47
C ILE A 62 16.57 -12.37 15.51
N ASP A 63 17.69 -12.49 14.79
CA ASP A 63 18.73 -11.47 14.68
C ASP A 63 18.28 -10.23 13.90
N GLN A 64 17.25 -10.34 13.07
CA GLN A 64 16.70 -9.22 12.32
C GLN A 64 15.47 -8.64 13.03
N ASN A 65 14.83 -9.41 13.90
CA ASN A 65 13.68 -8.97 14.68
C ASN A 65 14.09 -8.06 15.86
N LYS A 66 14.00 -6.75 15.64
CA LYS A 66 14.30 -5.73 16.68
C LYS A 66 13.41 -5.86 17.92
N PHE A 67 12.15 -6.29 17.76
CA PHE A 67 11.22 -6.46 18.89
C PHE A 67 11.59 -7.69 19.74
N ALA A 68 12.02 -8.79 19.10
CA ALA A 68 12.53 -9.95 19.82
C ALA A 68 13.77 -9.59 20.65
N LYS A 69 14.71 -8.84 20.06
CA LYS A 69 15.90 -8.32 20.77
C LYS A 69 15.56 -7.38 21.93
N TYR A 70 14.56 -6.52 21.74
CA TYR A 70 14.10 -5.64 22.81
C TYR A 70 13.46 -6.43 23.96
N ASN A 71 12.63 -7.43 23.65
CA ASN A 71 11.98 -8.27 24.67
C ASN A 71 13.00 -9.09 25.47
N SER A 72 14.02 -9.67 24.82
CA SER A 72 15.11 -10.35 25.53
C SER A 72 15.87 -9.41 26.44
N PHE A 73 16.22 -8.19 25.96
CA PHE A 73 16.89 -7.18 26.79
C PHE A 73 16.04 -6.74 27.99
N LYS A 74 14.72 -6.59 27.81
CA LYS A 74 13.79 -6.26 28.90
C LYS A 74 13.68 -7.39 29.92
N GLN A 75 13.60 -8.65 29.49
CA GLN A 75 13.60 -9.80 30.40
C GLN A 75 14.89 -9.88 31.22
N THR A 76 16.06 -9.69 30.60
CA THR A 76 17.34 -9.66 31.33
C THR A 76 17.37 -8.57 32.39
N ARG A 77 16.83 -7.37 32.10
CA ARG A 77 16.73 -6.28 33.08
C ARG A 77 15.74 -6.58 34.21
N GLN A 78 14.64 -7.28 33.95
CA GLN A 78 13.66 -7.66 34.99
C GLN A 78 14.21 -8.74 35.92
N THR A 79 14.96 -9.72 35.40
CA THR A 79 15.60 -10.76 36.23
C THR A 79 16.74 -10.22 37.12
N GLN A 80 17.32 -9.06 36.78
CA GLN A 80 18.34 -8.40 37.61
C GLN A 80 17.75 -7.53 38.73
N GLN A 81 16.42 -7.33 38.79
CA GLN A 81 15.80 -6.56 39.88
C GLN A 81 15.73 -7.30 41.23
N SER A 82 16.11 -8.59 41.31
CA SER A 82 16.19 -9.29 42.61
C SER A 82 17.52 -9.09 43.35
N SER A 83 18.51 -8.38 42.79
CA SER A 83 19.76 -8.10 43.52
C SER A 83 20.52 -6.89 42.97
N GLY A 84 20.54 -5.78 43.71
CA GLY A 84 21.65 -4.82 43.67
C GLY A 84 21.35 -3.38 43.24
N CYS A 85 20.89 -2.59 44.21
CA CYS A 85 21.18 -1.16 44.46
C CYS A 85 21.99 -0.38 43.41
N CYS A 86 21.38 0.66 42.81
CA CYS A 86 22.01 1.95 42.46
C CYS A 86 20.91 3.01 42.23
N ILE A 87 20.82 4.01 43.10
CA ILE A 87 20.05 5.25 42.90
C ILE A 87 21.08 6.31 42.47
N ILE A 88 20.83 7.02 41.37
CA ILE A 88 21.67 8.14 40.93
C ILE A 88 21.24 9.39 41.72
N MET A 89 22.20 10.04 42.37
CA MET A 89 22.05 11.37 42.98
C MET A 89 22.25 12.43 41.90
#